data_AF-A0A7R9TTI4-F1
#
_entry.id   AF-A0A7R9TTI4-F1
#
_cell.length_a   1.000
_cell.length_b   1.000
_cell.length_c   1.000
_cell.angle_alpha   90.00
_cell.angle_beta   90.00
_cell.angle_gamma   90.00
#
_symmetry.space_group_name_H-M   'P 1'
#
loop_
_entity.id
_entity.type
_entity.pdbx_description
1 polymer ?
#
loop_
_entity_poly.entity_id
_entity_poly.type
_entity_poly.pdbx_seq_one_letter_code
_entity_poly.pdbx_strand_id
1 'polypeptide(L)'
;GARVLELRVFALGVGAAMRVDAVVAGLGASLDLRVLFEARDLDAKVSLEFQPSAPFVSRSRVSLMEPPRTSLRIAPEGLGGLSLTDLPGVDGWLKSVIEDALVKHLVEPNGHVWDVGAWWRGRCEAAAEEEAAWTVIHRG
;
A
#
# COMPACT_ATOMS: atom_id res chain seq x y z
N GLY A 1 -31.00 -8.60 3.82
CA GLY A 1 -29.99 -8.06 2.89
C GLY A 1 -28.74 -7.73 3.66
N ALA A 2 -27.56 -7.81 3.03
CA ALA A 2 -26.31 -7.36 3.64
C ALA A 2 -26.45 -5.88 4.05
N ARG A 3 -26.03 -5.54 5.27
CA ARG A 3 -25.99 -4.14 5.71
C ARG A 3 -24.66 -3.56 5.25
N VAL A 4 -24.72 -2.55 4.38
CA VAL A 4 -23.55 -1.85 3.87
C VAL A 4 -23.55 -0.43 4.42
N LEU A 5 -22.43 -0.01 5.00
CA LEU A 5 -22.16 1.39 5.33
C LEU A 5 -21.20 1.95 4.30
N GLU A 6 -21.55 3.07 3.68
CA GLU A 6 -20.65 3.80 2.80
C GLU A 6 -20.22 5.10 3.49
N LEU A 7 -18.91 5.33 3.48
CA LEU A 7 -18.28 6.51 4.04
C LEU A 7 -17.51 7.20 2.92
N ARG A 8 -17.56 8.53 2.90
CA ARG A 8 -16.62 9.35 2.12
C ARG A 8 -15.56 9.87 3.06
N VAL A 9 -14.30 9.66 2.71
CA VAL A 9 -13.14 10.00 3.51
C VAL A 9 -12.25 10.92 2.70
N PHE A 10 -11.94 12.09 3.25
CA PHE A 10 -11.02 13.04 2.65
C PHE A 10 -9.70 13.01 3.43
N ALA A 11 -8.61 12.70 2.74
CA ALA A 11 -7.27 12.77 3.30
C ALA A 11 -6.44 13.82 2.56
N LEU A 12 -5.79 14.70 3.32
CA LEU A 12 -4.97 15.79 2.75
C LEU A 12 -3.77 15.24 1.96
N GLY A 13 -3.20 14.12 2.42
CA GLY A 13 -2.17 13.42 1.68
C GLY A 13 -1.71 12.14 2.35
N VAL A 14 -1.04 11.31 1.57
CA VAL A 14 -0.31 10.11 2.00
C VAL A 14 1.06 10.12 1.34
N GLY A 15 2.08 9.75 2.10
CA GLY A 15 3.45 9.65 1.63
C GLY A 15 4.00 8.25 1.81
N ALA A 16 4.88 7.82 0.92
CA ALA A 16 5.64 6.59 1.04
C ALA A 16 7.10 6.84 0.68
N ALA A 17 8.01 6.22 1.43
CA ALA A 17 9.41 6.12 1.07
C ALA A 17 9.71 4.67 0.71
N MET A 18 10.26 4.44 -0.47
CA MET A 18 10.63 3.11 -0.96
C MET A 18 12.10 3.12 -1.38
N ARG A 19 12.75 1.97 -1.21
CA ARG A 19 14.05 1.69 -1.82
C ARG A 19 13.83 0.76 -3.01
N VAL A 20 14.44 1.10 -4.13
CA VAL A 20 14.38 0.29 -5.36
C VAL A 20 15.81 -0.07 -5.75
N ASP A 21 16.11 -1.35 -5.69
CA ASP A 21 17.40 -1.87 -6.15
C ASP A 21 17.30 -2.10 -7.67
N ALA A 22 18.13 -1.41 -8.43
CA ALA A 22 18.14 -1.47 -9.88
C ALA A 22 19.51 -1.93 -10.40
N VAL A 23 19.52 -2.67 -11.50
CA VAL A 23 20.76 -3.07 -12.19
C VAL A 23 20.84 -2.29 -13.50
N VAL A 24 21.94 -1.57 -13.71
CA VAL A 24 22.19 -0.86 -14.97
C VAL A 24 22.68 -1.85 -16.01
N ALA A 25 21.78 -2.23 -16.92
CA ALA A 25 22.10 -3.12 -18.04
C ALA A 25 23.25 -2.53 -18.88
N GLY A 26 24.27 -3.35 -19.15
CA GLY A 26 25.48 -2.95 -19.88
C GLY A 26 26.66 -2.54 -18.99
N LEU A 27 26.41 -2.13 -17.74
CA LEU A 27 27.48 -1.84 -16.75
C LEU A 27 27.60 -2.91 -15.67
N GLY A 28 26.54 -3.70 -15.44
CA GLY A 28 26.52 -4.71 -14.37
C GLY A 28 26.59 -4.13 -12.96
N ALA A 29 26.38 -2.82 -12.83
CA ALA A 29 26.39 -2.11 -11.56
C ALA A 29 25.01 -2.12 -10.91
N SER A 30 24.97 -2.34 -9.60
CA SER A 30 23.78 -2.10 -8.78
C SER A 30 23.67 -0.62 -8.46
N LEU A 31 22.44 -0.11 -8.45
CA LEU A 31 22.10 1.22 -8.02
C LEU A 31 20.90 1.15 -7.08
N ASP A 32 21.07 1.69 -5.89
CA ASP A 32 20.01 1.78 -4.91
C ASP A 32 19.30 3.13 -5.14
N LEU A 33 17.98 3.12 -5.26
CA LEU A 33 17.19 4.33 -5.47
C LEU A 33 16.31 4.58 -4.27
N ARG A 34 16.47 5.73 -3.61
CA ARG A 34 15.47 6.23 -2.66
C ARG A 34 14.39 6.96 -3.43
N VAL A 35 13.18 6.47 -3.34
CA VAL A 35 12.02 7.04 -4.00
C VAL A 35 11.04 7.52 -2.94
N LEU A 36 10.75 8.82 -2.97
CA LEU A 36 9.75 9.47 -2.14
C LEU A 36 8.52 9.75 -3.00
N PHE A 37 7.41 9.15 -2.62
CA PHE A 37 6.11 9.30 -3.25
C PHE A 37 5.18 10.09 -2.33
N GLU A 38 4.42 11.03 -2.91
CA GLU A 38 3.31 11.70 -2.22
C GLU A 38 2.08 11.70 -3.12
N ALA A 39 0.93 11.35 -2.55
CA ALA A 39 -0.39 11.61 -3.11
C ALA A 39 -1.11 12.63 -2.23
N ARG A 40 -1.82 13.58 -2.84
CA ARG A 40 -2.56 14.64 -2.15
C ARG A 40 -4.00 14.72 -2.64
N ASP A 41 -4.84 15.33 -1.80
CA ASP A 41 -6.28 15.52 -2.03
C ASP A 41 -6.99 14.21 -2.34
N LEU A 42 -6.82 13.21 -1.48
CA LEU A 42 -7.44 11.91 -1.66
C LEU A 42 -8.89 12.00 -1.23
N ASP A 43 -9.79 11.81 -2.19
CA ASP A 43 -11.21 11.62 -1.97
C ASP A 43 -11.52 10.13 -2.13
N ALA A 44 -11.75 9.45 -1.01
CA ALA A 44 -11.93 8.02 -0.96
C ALA A 44 -13.36 7.64 -0.59
N LYS A 45 -13.89 6.60 -1.22
CA LYS A 45 -15.08 5.89 -0.76
C LYS A 45 -14.67 4.63 -0.01
N VAL A 46 -15.17 4.47 1.20
CA VAL A 46 -15.00 3.27 2.02
C VAL A 46 -16.34 2.60 2.21
N SER A 47 -16.48 1.36 1.73
CA SER A 47 -17.69 0.55 1.91
C SER A 47 -17.41 -0.59 2.88
N LEU A 48 -18.20 -0.69 3.95
CA LEU A 48 -18.10 -1.74 4.95
C LEU A 48 -19.33 -2.65 4.86
N GLU A 49 -19.09 -3.94 4.68
CA GLU A 49 -20.14 -4.96 4.67
C GLU A 49 -20.20 -5.65 6.02
N PHE A 50 -21.38 -5.64 6.64
CA PHE A 50 -21.58 -6.16 7.98
C PHE A 50 -22.14 -7.58 7.99
N GLN A 51 -21.73 -8.33 9.01
CA GLN A 51 -22.19 -9.69 9.33
C GLN A 51 -22.65 -9.77 10.79
N PRO A 52 -23.49 -10.76 11.17
CA PRO A 52 -24.12 -10.82 12.49
C PRO A 52 -23.18 -11.14 13.66
N SER A 53 -22.01 -11.71 13.39
CA SER A 53 -21.05 -12.16 14.41
C SER A 53 -19.67 -11.54 14.16
N ALA A 54 -18.81 -11.58 15.18
CA ALA A 54 -17.42 -11.12 15.08
C ALA A 54 -16.73 -11.71 13.82
N PRO A 55 -15.94 -10.92 13.08
CA PRO A 55 -15.53 -9.53 13.34
C PRO A 55 -16.58 -8.43 13.05
N PHE A 56 -17.86 -8.76 12.85
CA PHE A 56 -19.00 -7.87 12.53
C PHE A 56 -18.90 -7.14 11.19
N VAL A 57 -17.70 -6.94 10.65
CA VAL A 57 -17.43 -6.53 9.28
C VAL A 57 -16.85 -7.73 8.55
N SER A 58 -17.49 -8.17 7.47
CA SER A 58 -16.97 -9.28 6.64
C SER A 58 -15.99 -8.75 5.58
N ARG A 59 -16.26 -7.55 5.04
CA ARG A 59 -15.52 -6.99 3.92
C ARG A 59 -15.41 -5.48 4.05
N SER A 60 -14.23 -4.96 3.72
CA SER A 60 -14.01 -3.52 3.54
C SER A 60 -13.56 -3.30 2.10
N ARG A 61 -14.11 -2.28 1.43
CA ARG A 61 -13.62 -1.83 0.11
C ARG A 61 -13.22 -0.37 0.22
N VAL A 62 -12.04 -0.02 -0.29
CA VAL A 62 -11.60 1.37 -0.45
C VAL A 62 -11.34 1.64 -1.91
N SER A 63 -11.85 2.76 -2.40
CA SER A 63 -11.59 3.29 -3.73
C SER A 63 -11.38 4.80 -3.67
N LEU A 64 -10.68 5.35 -4.66
CA LEU A 64 -10.56 6.78 -4.90
C LEU A 64 -11.59 7.20 -5.92
N MET A 65 -12.25 8.33 -5.67
CA MET A 65 -13.27 8.87 -6.57
C MET A 65 -12.66 9.43 -7.85
N GLU A 66 -11.43 9.94 -7.76
CA GLU A 66 -10.65 10.51 -8.86
C GLU A 66 -9.16 10.15 -8.68
N PRO A 67 -8.35 10.17 -9.76
CA PRO A 67 -6.89 10.03 -9.64
C PRO A 67 -6.31 11.11 -8.71
N PRO A 68 -5.48 10.74 -7.72
CA PRO A 68 -4.92 11.71 -6.79
C PRO A 68 -3.84 12.55 -7.48
N ARG A 69 -3.55 13.74 -6.92
CA ARG A 69 -2.38 14.50 -7.37
C ARG A 69 -1.12 13.90 -6.79
N THR A 70 -0.25 13.42 -7.65
CA THR A 70 0.97 12.68 -7.31
C THR A 70 2.22 13.52 -7.49
N SER A 71 3.21 13.29 -6.63
CA SER A 71 4.58 13.72 -6.85
C SER A 71 5.54 12.60 -6.51
N LEU A 72 6.61 12.49 -7.31
CA LEU A 72 7.64 11.48 -7.14
C LEU A 72 9.00 12.19 -7.13
N ARG A 73 9.81 11.92 -6.11
CA ARG A 73 11.22 12.31 -6.06
C ARG A 73 12.06 11.06 -5.96
N ILE A 74 12.99 10.90 -6.88
CA ILE A 74 13.93 9.79 -6.88
C ILE A 74 15.30 10.40 -6.53
N ALA A 75 16.08 9.71 -5.71
CA ALA A 75 17.44 10.07 -5.37
C ALA A 75 18.33 8.80 -5.44
N PRO A 76 19.41 8.79 -6.21
CA PRO A 76 20.31 7.66 -6.26
C PRO A 76 21.15 7.60 -4.98
N GLU A 77 21.32 6.40 -4.44
CA GLU A 77 22.22 6.06 -3.33
C GLU A 77 23.34 5.18 -3.92
N GLY A 78 24.61 5.58 -3.77
CA GLY A 78 25.73 4.63 -3.94
C GLY A 78 26.60 4.71 -5.21
N LEU A 79 26.40 5.65 -6.14
CA LEU A 79 27.26 5.77 -7.34
C LEU A 79 28.15 7.04 -7.36
N GLY A 80 28.79 7.39 -6.24
CA GLY A 80 29.92 8.33 -6.23
C GLY A 80 29.69 9.70 -6.89
N GLY A 81 28.43 10.16 -7.02
CA GLY A 81 28.09 11.42 -7.69
C GLY A 81 27.36 11.31 -9.04
N LEU A 82 27.05 10.11 -9.55
CA LEU A 82 26.12 9.95 -10.68
C LEU A 82 24.72 10.45 -10.28
N SER A 83 24.17 11.34 -11.11
CA SER A 83 22.85 11.94 -10.95
C SER A 83 21.81 11.14 -11.72
N LEU A 84 20.53 11.19 -11.32
CA LEU A 84 19.43 10.56 -12.08
C LEU A 84 19.28 11.10 -13.51
N THR A 85 19.81 12.30 -13.76
CA THR A 85 19.96 12.84 -15.13
C THR A 85 20.80 11.94 -16.04
N ASP A 86 21.60 11.04 -15.45
CA ASP A 86 22.46 10.08 -16.16
C ASP A 86 21.75 8.74 -16.45
N LEU A 87 20.52 8.57 -15.95
CA LEU A 87 19.62 7.44 -16.26
C LEU A 87 18.32 7.93 -16.90
N PRO A 88 18.39 8.51 -18.11
CA PRO A 88 17.24 9.10 -18.77
C PRO A 88 16.11 8.06 -18.95
N GLY A 89 14.91 8.41 -18.51
CA GLY A 89 13.69 7.62 -18.70
C GLY A 89 13.29 6.73 -17.53
N VAL A 90 14.16 6.46 -16.55
CA VAL A 90 13.80 5.68 -15.35
C VAL A 90 12.79 6.42 -14.48
N ASP A 91 12.94 7.74 -14.38
CA ASP A 91 12.04 8.62 -13.64
C ASP A 91 10.63 8.66 -14.25
N GLY A 92 10.54 8.84 -15.57
CA GLY A 92 9.28 8.83 -16.31
C GLY A 92 8.60 7.47 -16.25
N TRP A 93 9.37 6.39 -16.43
CA TRP A 93 8.86 5.02 -16.31
C TRP A 93 8.32 4.73 -14.91
N LEU A 94 9.10 5.00 -13.85
CA LEU A 94 8.69 4.71 -12.48
C LEU A 94 7.45 5.51 -12.08
N LYS A 95 7.40 6.79 -12.47
CA LYS A 95 6.22 7.63 -12.25
C LYS A 95 4.99 7.03 -12.93
N SER A 96 5.10 6.65 -14.21
CA SER A 96 3.99 6.05 -14.96
C SER A 96 3.53 4.74 -14.34
N VAL A 97 4.45 3.86 -13.91
CA VAL A 97 4.08 2.58 -13.27
C VAL A 97 3.28 2.81 -11.98
N ILE A 98 3.71 3.74 -11.14
CA ILE A 98 3.03 4.05 -9.88
C ILE A 98 1.65 4.67 -10.15
N GLU A 99 1.57 5.66 -11.04
CA GLU A 99 0.31 6.32 -11.40
C GLU A 99 -0.69 5.35 -12.03
N ASP A 100 -0.23 4.50 -12.96
CA ASP A 100 -1.03 3.45 -13.55
C ASP A 100 -1.56 2.47 -12.51
N ALA A 101 -0.72 2.06 -11.54
CA ALA A 101 -1.14 1.14 -10.49
C ALA A 101 -2.24 1.75 -9.62
N LEU A 102 -2.14 3.04 -9.27
CA LEU A 102 -3.18 3.74 -8.52
C LEU A 102 -4.50 3.77 -9.29
N VAL A 103 -4.47 4.14 -10.57
CA VAL A 103 -5.68 4.21 -11.40
C VAL A 103 -6.31 2.81 -11.57
N LYS A 104 -5.50 1.81 -11.91
CA LYS A 104 -5.97 0.44 -12.19
C LYS A 104 -6.50 -0.27 -10.95
N HIS A 105 -5.98 0.03 -9.76
CA HIS A 105 -6.32 -0.71 -8.55
C HIS A 105 -7.18 0.04 -7.54
N LEU A 106 -7.12 1.37 -7.52
CA LEU A 106 -7.78 2.17 -6.48
C LEU A 106 -8.84 3.13 -7.02
N VAL A 107 -8.74 3.65 -8.25
CA VAL A 107 -9.72 4.63 -8.75
C VAL A 107 -10.99 3.93 -9.25
N GLU A 108 -12.18 4.45 -8.91
CA GLU A 108 -13.48 3.90 -9.34
C GLU A 108 -13.54 3.70 -10.88
N PRO A 109 -14.15 2.59 -11.36
CA PRO A 109 -14.90 1.56 -10.62
C PRO A 109 -14.02 0.51 -9.89
N ASN A 110 -12.69 0.63 -9.98
CA ASN A 110 -11.78 -0.24 -9.25
C ASN A 110 -11.77 0.12 -7.75
N GLY A 111 -11.02 -0.64 -6.98
CA GLY A 111 -10.88 -0.46 -5.55
C GLY A 111 -10.24 -1.69 -4.92
N HIS A 112 -9.56 -1.48 -3.80
CA HIS A 112 -9.01 -2.59 -3.05
C HIS A 112 -10.06 -3.12 -2.06
N VAL A 113 -10.19 -4.44 -2.03
CA VAL A 113 -11.13 -5.15 -1.16
C VAL A 113 -10.34 -5.97 -0.14
N TRP A 114 -10.54 -5.68 1.13
CA TRP A 114 -10.03 -6.48 2.24
C TRP A 114 -11.07 -7.51 2.68
N ASP A 115 -10.66 -8.77 2.73
CA ASP A 115 -11.35 -9.82 3.48
C ASP A 115 -11.03 -9.65 4.97
N VAL A 116 -11.95 -8.98 5.68
CA VAL A 116 -11.80 -8.70 7.11
C VAL A 116 -11.94 -9.99 7.93
N GLY A 117 -12.72 -10.95 7.44
CA GLY A 117 -12.86 -12.26 8.08
C GLY A 117 -11.56 -13.07 8.08
N ALA A 118 -10.86 -13.10 6.94
CA ALA A 118 -9.55 -13.74 6.82
C ALA A 118 -8.51 -13.05 7.71
N TRP A 119 -8.44 -11.71 7.66
CA TRP A 119 -7.55 -10.93 8.53
C TRP A 119 -7.81 -11.19 10.02
N TRP A 120 -9.08 -11.24 10.43
CA TRP A 120 -9.47 -11.50 11.82
C TRP A 120 -9.06 -12.90 12.29
N ARG A 121 -9.28 -13.93 11.47
CA ARG A 121 -8.89 -15.31 11.82
C ARG A 121 -7.40 -15.43 12.09
N GLY A 122 -6.56 -14.87 11.23
CA GLY A 122 -5.11 -14.88 11.44
C GLY A 122 -4.70 -14.19 12.75
N ARG A 123 -5.41 -13.13 13.17
CA ARG A 123 -5.18 -12.47 14.47
C ARG A 123 -5.59 -13.33 15.66
N CYS A 124 -6.69 -14.07 15.55
CA CYS A 124 -7.12 -15.00 16.59
C CYS A 124 -6.14 -16.17 16.75
N GLU A 125 -5.65 -16.73 15.64
CA GLU A 125 -4.66 -17.81 15.64
C GLU A 125 -3.35 -17.36 16.31
N ALA A 126 -2.81 -16.22 15.91
CA ALA A 126 -1.60 -15.66 16.53
C ALA A 126 -1.75 -15.41 18.04
N ALA A 127 -2.91 -14.91 18.48
CA ALA A 127 -3.18 -14.69 19.90
C ALA A 127 -3.27 -16.01 20.70
N ALA A 128 -3.88 -17.05 20.12
CA ALA A 128 -3.96 -18.37 20.74
C ALA A 128 -2.58 -19.02 20.89
N GLU A 129 -1.70 -18.85 19.90
CA GLU A 129 -0.32 -19.33 19.96
C GLU A 129 0.48 -18.62 21.06
N GLU A 130 0.33 -17.31 21.20
CA GLU A 130 0.97 -16.53 22.26
C GLU A 130 0.50 -16.96 23.65
N GLU A 131 -0.81 -17.17 23.84
CA GLU A 131 -1.38 -17.64 25.10
C GLU A 131 -0.91 -19.07 25.45
N ALA A 132 -0.83 -19.95 24.45
CA ALA A 132 -0.31 -21.30 24.63
C ALA A 132 1.16 -21.28 25.06
N ALA A 133 1.99 -20.46 24.40
CA ALA A 133 3.40 -20.30 24.75
C ALA A 133 3.58 -19.74 26.17
N TRP A 134 2.80 -18.72 26.55
CA TRP A 134 2.82 -18.16 27.90
C TRP A 134 2.43 -19.21 28.95
N THR A 135 1.41 -20.01 28.67
CA THR A 135 0.93 -21.08 29.57
C THR A 135 1.99 -22.15 29.79
N VAL A 136 2.69 -22.58 28.74
CA VAL A 136 3.78 -23.56 28.86
C VAL A 136 4.91 -23.04 29.75
N ILE A 137 5.26 -21.75 29.64
CA ILE A 137 6.37 -21.16 30.40
C ILE A 137 6.02 -20.95 31.89
N HIS A 138 4.77 -20.58 32.19
CA HIS A 138 4.38 -20.13 33.53
C HIS A 138 3.58 -21.15 34.34
N ARG A 139 3.12 -22.24 33.72
CA ARG A 139 2.40 -23.33 34.38
C ARG A 139 3.05 -24.70 34.18
N GLY A 140 4.21 -24.77 33.55
CA GLY A 140 5.05 -25.97 33.41
C GLY A 140 6.02 -26.16 34.57
#